data_AF-A0A3D4JG67-F1
#
_entry.id   AF-A0A3D4JG67-F1
#
_cell.length_a   1.000
_cell.length_b   1.000
_cell.length_c   1.000
_cell.angle_alpha   90.00
_cell.angle_beta   90.00
_cell.angle_gamma   90.00
#
_symmetry.space_group_name_H-M   'P 1'
#
loop_
_entity.id
_entity.type
_entity.pdbx_description
1 polymer ?
#
loop_
_entity_poly.entity_id
_entity_poly.type
_entity_poly.pdbx_seq_one_letter_code
_entity_poly.pdbx_strand_id
1 'polypeptide(L)'
;MNKSGLADSPFFTKPANAVIAPPPTLNTTASVTAEQPIPKPSKKSSSIHISKPKTARKLLERDTTTPSNHDTVIPRHHDTMVSSNQDTTIEIVRKAVKEMGKEAATHRFTIDEKKAVLDLIYSYKGAGLKTSENEVARIAINYILEDYKQNGRNSILDKVLKALNE
;
A
#
# COMPACT_ATOMS: atom_id res chain seq x y z
N MET A 1 -9.35 -18.20 66.58
CA MET A 1 -9.81 -18.31 65.18
C MET A 1 -10.59 -17.05 64.87
N ASN A 2 -9.96 -16.07 64.22
CA ASN A 2 -10.57 -14.78 63.90
C ASN A 2 -10.93 -14.82 62.41
N LYS A 3 -12.22 -14.80 62.07
CA LYS A 3 -12.69 -14.70 60.69
C LYS A 3 -12.70 -13.22 60.29
N SER A 4 -11.94 -12.94 59.25
CA SER A 4 -11.69 -11.64 58.65
C SER A 4 -12.91 -11.11 57.90
N GLY A 5 -13.10 -9.79 57.99
CA GLY A 5 -14.20 -9.04 57.39
C GLY A 5 -13.98 -8.80 55.90
N LEU A 6 -14.83 -9.43 55.09
CA LEU A 6 -14.97 -9.12 53.67
C LEU A 6 -16.43 -8.83 53.27
N ALA A 7 -17.38 -8.93 54.21
CA ALA A 7 -18.81 -8.84 53.95
C ALA A 7 -19.41 -7.44 54.14
N ASP A 8 -18.71 -6.51 54.82
CA ASP A 8 -19.22 -5.16 55.13
C ASP A 8 -18.72 -4.10 54.15
N SER A 9 -18.73 -4.42 52.86
CA SER A 9 -18.36 -3.49 51.79
C SER A 9 -19.56 -2.64 51.36
N PRO A 10 -19.44 -1.29 51.31
CA PRO A 10 -20.50 -0.41 50.84
C PRO A 10 -20.78 -0.53 49.34
N PHE A 11 -20.00 -1.32 48.58
CA PHE A 11 -20.24 -1.56 47.16
C PHE A 11 -21.43 -2.48 46.88
N PHE A 12 -21.91 -3.26 47.86
CA PHE A 12 -23.01 -4.21 47.67
C PHE A 12 -24.36 -3.74 48.24
N THR A 13 -24.47 -2.49 48.72
CA THR A 13 -25.76 -1.95 49.14
C THR A 13 -26.60 -1.60 47.91
N LYS A 14 -27.61 -2.44 47.67
CA LYS A 14 -28.61 -2.24 46.61
C LYS A 14 -29.43 -0.98 46.95
N PRO A 15 -29.50 0.05 46.09
CA PRO A 15 -30.37 1.19 46.36
C PRO A 15 -31.83 0.76 46.25
N ALA A 16 -32.55 0.78 47.38
CA ALA A 16 -34.00 0.77 47.40
C ALA A 16 -34.49 2.17 47.02
N ASN A 17 -35.42 2.26 46.06
CA ASN A 17 -35.98 3.47 45.46
C ASN A 17 -35.14 4.19 44.40
N ALA A 18 -35.00 3.56 43.22
CA ALA A 18 -34.90 4.30 41.97
C ALA A 18 -36.30 4.35 41.34
N VAL A 19 -36.89 5.56 41.30
CA VAL A 19 -38.13 5.86 40.58
C VAL A 19 -37.89 5.62 39.09
N ILE A 20 -38.62 4.66 38.53
CA ILE A 20 -38.56 4.27 37.12
C ILE A 20 -39.23 5.38 36.30
N ALA A 21 -38.43 6.24 35.68
CA ALA A 21 -38.87 7.01 34.53
C ALA A 21 -38.88 6.07 33.30
N PRO A 22 -39.94 6.06 32.47
CA PRO A 22 -39.98 5.22 31.28
C PRO A 22 -38.95 5.70 30.24
N PRO A 23 -38.27 4.78 29.53
CA PRO A 23 -37.31 5.14 28.49
C PRO A 23 -38.00 5.69 27.23
N PRO A 24 -37.35 6.63 26.50
CA PRO A 24 -37.83 7.05 25.19
C PRO A 24 -37.72 5.88 24.18
N THR A 25 -38.85 5.52 23.58
CA THR A 25 -38.94 4.58 22.46
C THR A 25 -38.30 5.17 21.20
N LEU A 26 -37.14 4.65 20.82
CA LEU A 26 -36.57 4.87 19.49
C LEU A 26 -37.26 3.91 18.51
N ASN A 27 -38.18 4.46 17.72
CA ASN A 27 -38.80 3.80 16.58
C ASN A 27 -37.75 3.61 15.47
N THR A 28 -37.29 2.36 15.29
CA THR A 28 -36.55 1.94 14.10
C THR A 28 -37.56 1.56 13.01
N THR A 29 -37.94 2.54 12.21
CA THR A 29 -38.66 2.35 10.95
C THR A 29 -37.70 1.77 9.91
N ALA A 30 -37.89 0.50 9.58
CA ALA A 30 -37.28 -0.13 8.41
C ALA A 30 -37.87 0.50 7.14
N SER A 31 -37.08 1.38 6.50
CA SER A 31 -37.40 1.95 5.19
C SER A 31 -36.68 1.18 4.09
N VAL A 32 -37.50 0.40 3.36
CA VAL A 32 -37.43 0.10 1.93
C VAL A 32 -36.27 0.76 1.17
N THR A 33 -35.38 -0.04 0.60
CA THR A 33 -34.55 0.39 -0.55
C THR A 33 -34.85 -0.55 -1.72
N ALA A 34 -35.39 0.05 -2.77
CA ALA A 34 -35.87 -0.58 -3.97
C ALA A 34 -34.73 -1.19 -4.81
N GLU A 35 -35.03 -2.36 -5.36
CA GLU A 35 -34.24 -3.09 -6.33
C GLU A 35 -34.38 -2.40 -7.71
N GLN A 36 -33.32 -1.75 -8.18
CA GLN A 36 -33.20 -1.32 -9.58
C GLN A 36 -32.29 -2.29 -10.35
N PRO A 37 -32.79 -2.98 -11.40
CA PRO A 37 -31.92 -3.71 -12.31
C PRO A 37 -31.32 -2.80 -13.39
N ILE A 38 -30.00 -2.93 -13.49
CA ILE A 38 -29.02 -2.27 -14.34
C ILE A 38 -29.29 -2.50 -15.85
N PRO A 39 -29.08 -1.50 -16.74
CA PRO A 39 -29.14 -1.70 -18.18
C PRO A 39 -27.89 -2.42 -18.74
N LYS A 40 -28.13 -3.37 -19.65
CA LYS A 40 -27.14 -4.22 -20.34
C LYS A 40 -26.16 -3.39 -21.20
N PRO A 41 -24.86 -3.74 -21.25
CA PRO A 41 -23.92 -3.14 -22.20
C PRO A 41 -24.01 -3.80 -23.59
N SER A 42 -24.13 -2.95 -24.61
CA SER A 42 -24.14 -3.31 -26.03
C SER A 42 -22.77 -3.77 -26.52
N LYS A 43 -22.72 -4.95 -27.15
CA LYS A 43 -21.60 -5.41 -27.99
C LYS A 43 -21.84 -4.97 -29.44
N LYS A 44 -20.78 -4.51 -30.12
CA LYS A 44 -20.35 -4.80 -31.51
C LYS A 44 -19.37 -3.70 -31.97
N SER A 45 -18.09 -4.05 -32.18
CA SER A 45 -17.49 -4.44 -33.48
C SER A 45 -17.44 -3.26 -34.46
N SER A 46 -16.36 -2.92 -35.16
CA SER A 46 -15.41 -3.78 -35.86
C SER A 46 -14.34 -2.92 -36.57
N SER A 47 -13.18 -3.56 -36.81
CA SER A 47 -12.25 -3.41 -37.94
C SER A 47 -11.52 -2.09 -38.19
N ILE A 48 -10.25 -2.04 -37.77
CA ILE A 48 -9.21 -1.19 -38.36
C ILE A 48 -8.59 -1.96 -39.53
N HIS A 49 -8.77 -1.44 -40.75
CA HIS A 49 -8.10 -1.90 -41.96
C HIS A 49 -6.67 -1.35 -42.00
N ILE A 50 -5.66 -2.23 -41.90
CA ILE A 50 -4.25 -1.89 -42.16
C ILE A 50 -3.96 -2.22 -43.63
N SER A 51 -3.80 -1.18 -44.44
CA SER A 51 -3.33 -1.28 -45.82
C SER A 51 -1.80 -1.28 -45.86
N LYS A 52 -1.23 -2.31 -46.50
CA LYS A 52 0.20 -2.42 -46.81
C LYS A 52 0.59 -1.45 -47.94
N PRO A 53 1.74 -0.76 -47.89
CA PRO A 53 2.35 -0.19 -49.08
C PRO A 53 3.30 -1.17 -49.77
N LYS A 54 3.28 -1.08 -51.10
CA LYS A 54 3.98 -1.89 -52.11
C LYS A 54 5.47 -1.50 -52.24
N THR A 55 6.25 -2.51 -52.56
CA THR A 55 7.62 -2.53 -53.11
C THR A 55 7.82 -1.62 -54.32
N ALA A 56 8.98 -0.93 -54.39
CA ALA A 56 9.77 -0.78 -55.63
C ALA A 56 11.17 -0.15 -55.40
N ARG A 57 12.21 -0.97 -55.66
CA ARG A 57 13.45 -0.71 -56.43
C ARG A 57 14.21 0.62 -56.23
N LYS A 58 15.53 0.55 -55.98
CA LYS A 58 16.57 0.62 -57.03
C LYS A 58 17.97 0.30 -56.48
N LEU A 59 18.67 -0.55 -57.22
CA LEU A 59 20.05 -0.96 -57.05
C LEU A 59 20.92 -0.03 -57.90
N LEU A 60 21.96 0.57 -57.33
CA LEU A 60 23.06 1.22 -58.05
C LEU A 60 24.35 1.04 -57.23
N GLU A 61 25.20 0.16 -57.74
CA GLU A 61 26.61 0.01 -57.39
C GLU A 61 27.39 1.29 -57.71
N ARG A 62 28.27 1.70 -56.81
CA ARG A 62 29.61 2.21 -57.16
C ARG A 62 30.59 1.86 -56.05
N ASP A 63 31.58 1.07 -56.42
CA ASP A 63 32.84 0.94 -55.71
C ASP A 63 33.56 2.28 -55.68
N THR A 64 33.93 2.73 -54.49
CA THR A 64 35.00 3.71 -54.29
C THR A 64 35.68 3.36 -52.97
N THR A 65 36.86 2.79 -53.08
CA THR A 65 37.80 2.51 -51.99
C THR A 65 38.45 3.81 -51.51
N THR A 66 38.29 4.14 -50.23
CA THR A 66 39.30 4.91 -49.46
C THR A 66 39.21 4.52 -47.97
N PRO A 67 40.34 4.22 -47.29
CA PRO A 67 40.38 3.79 -45.91
C PRO A 67 40.41 5.01 -44.98
N SER A 68 39.68 4.97 -43.87
CA SER A 68 39.99 5.85 -42.74
C SER A 68 39.49 5.28 -41.43
N ASN A 69 40.47 5.03 -40.57
CA ASN A 69 40.40 4.74 -39.15
C ASN A 69 39.31 5.57 -38.44
N HIS A 70 38.48 4.95 -37.62
CA HIS A 70 38.72 4.90 -36.18
C HIS A 70 37.71 3.94 -35.54
N ASP A 71 38.30 2.99 -34.82
CA ASP A 71 37.69 2.18 -33.80
C ASP A 71 37.01 3.10 -32.77
N THR A 72 35.69 3.23 -32.86
CA THR A 72 34.87 3.69 -31.74
C THR A 72 34.09 2.50 -31.23
N VAL A 73 34.76 1.68 -30.41
CA VAL A 73 34.08 0.92 -29.37
C VAL A 73 33.40 1.97 -28.50
N ILE A 74 32.15 2.32 -28.81
CA ILE A 74 31.31 3.09 -27.90
C ILE A 74 31.19 2.18 -26.67
N PRO A 75 31.79 2.53 -25.52
CA PRO A 75 31.56 1.76 -24.32
C PRO A 75 30.10 2.00 -23.98
N ARG A 76 29.25 0.99 -24.15
CA ARG A 76 27.91 0.95 -23.55
C ARG A 76 28.11 0.78 -22.05
N HIS A 77 28.63 1.82 -21.40
CA HIS A 77 28.74 1.86 -19.97
C HIS A 77 27.40 2.30 -19.38
N HIS A 78 26.95 1.43 -18.48
CA HIS A 78 25.90 1.64 -17.48
C HIS A 78 24.47 1.42 -17.97
N ASP A 79 24.18 0.18 -18.40
CA ASP A 79 22.99 -0.46 -17.83
C ASP A 79 23.19 -0.41 -16.30
N THR A 80 22.39 0.43 -15.67
CA THR A 80 22.39 0.69 -14.24
C THR A 80 22.33 -0.63 -13.48
N MET A 81 23.44 -1.05 -12.86
CA MET A 81 23.47 -2.16 -11.90
C MET A 81 22.80 -1.78 -10.56
N VAL A 82 21.67 -1.09 -10.63
CA VAL A 82 20.69 -1.08 -9.54
C VAL A 82 19.85 -2.32 -9.83
N SER A 83 19.85 -3.38 -9.01
CA SER A 83 18.74 -3.51 -8.06
C SER A 83 18.84 -4.79 -7.21
N SER A 84 19.93 -5.56 -7.24
CA SER A 84 19.92 -6.86 -6.53
C SER A 84 19.53 -6.74 -5.05
N ASN A 85 19.85 -5.60 -4.40
CA ASN A 85 19.49 -5.34 -3.01
C ASN A 85 18.05 -4.83 -2.82
N GLN A 86 17.48 -4.15 -3.82
CA GLN A 86 16.09 -3.67 -3.75
C GLN A 86 15.13 -4.84 -3.99
N ASP A 87 15.46 -5.73 -4.93
CA ASP A 87 14.67 -6.91 -5.22
C ASP A 87 14.61 -7.85 -4.00
N THR A 88 15.73 -8.04 -3.30
CA THR A 88 15.77 -8.82 -2.05
C THR A 88 14.98 -8.15 -0.94
N THR A 89 15.07 -6.83 -0.81
CA THR A 89 14.29 -6.06 0.18
C THR A 89 12.78 -6.19 -0.08
N ILE A 90 12.35 -6.08 -1.34
CA ILE A 90 10.95 -6.27 -1.74
C ILE A 90 10.49 -7.69 -1.39
N GLU A 91 11.30 -8.71 -1.66
CA GLU A 91 10.95 -10.10 -1.34
C GLU A 91 10.82 -10.34 0.17
N ILE A 92 11.73 -9.79 0.98
CA ILE A 92 11.71 -9.87 2.44
C ILE A 92 10.43 -9.21 2.98
N VAL A 93 10.15 -7.98 2.55
CA VAL A 93 8.96 -7.24 2.98
C VAL A 93 7.68 -7.98 2.56
N ARG A 94 7.63 -8.48 1.31
CA ARG A 94 6.49 -9.25 0.80
C ARG A 94 6.23 -10.50 1.66
N LYS A 95 7.28 -11.22 2.07
CA LYS A 95 7.15 -12.38 2.94
C LYS A 95 6.60 -11.98 4.31
N ALA A 96 7.16 -10.95 4.93
CA ALA A 96 6.73 -10.48 6.23
C ALA A 96 5.26 -10.03 6.26
N VAL A 97 4.80 -9.28 5.25
CA VAL A 97 3.42 -8.76 5.18
C VAL A 97 2.39 -9.87 4.98
N LYS A 98 2.75 -10.95 4.28
CA LYS A 98 1.86 -12.12 4.09
C LYS A 98 1.66 -12.94 5.36
N GLU A 99 2.63 -12.92 6.27
CA GLU A 99 2.50 -13.63 7.56
C GLU A 99 1.50 -12.88 8.45
N MET A 100 0.49 -13.59 8.98
CA MET A 100 -0.51 -13.01 9.85
C MET A 100 0.09 -12.69 11.23
N GLY A 101 0.08 -11.41 11.60
CA GLY A 101 0.49 -10.98 12.94
C GLY A 101 -0.49 -11.45 14.01
N LYS A 102 0.03 -11.86 15.17
CA LYS A 102 -0.77 -12.25 16.35
C LYS A 102 -0.90 -11.12 17.38
N GLU A 103 -0.11 -10.06 17.21
CA GLU A 103 -0.04 -8.94 18.12
C GLU A 103 -0.80 -7.75 17.54
N ALA A 104 -1.72 -7.20 18.32
CA ALA A 104 -2.40 -5.97 17.95
C ALA A 104 -1.48 -4.79 18.18
N ALA A 105 -1.31 -3.95 17.16
CA ALA A 105 -0.61 -2.68 17.26
C ALA A 105 -1.58 -1.55 16.88
N THR A 106 -1.66 -0.51 17.71
CA THR A 106 -2.42 0.70 17.40
C THR A 106 -1.43 1.85 17.20
N HIS A 107 -1.56 2.56 16.08
CA HIS A 107 -0.73 3.73 15.77
C HIS A 107 -1.63 4.96 15.71
N ARG A 108 -1.13 6.08 16.22
CA ARG A 108 -1.82 7.37 16.12
C ARG A 108 -1.29 8.10 14.90
N PHE A 109 -2.15 8.29 13.91
CA PHE A 109 -1.87 9.14 12.77
C PHE A 109 -2.45 10.53 13.01
N THR A 110 -1.74 11.55 12.54
CA THR A 110 -2.32 12.86 12.29
C THR A 110 -3.36 12.78 11.16
N ILE A 111 -4.18 13.82 11.02
CA ILE A 111 -5.21 13.90 9.97
C ILE A 111 -4.55 13.85 8.58
N ASP A 112 -3.42 14.54 8.42
CA ASP A 112 -2.71 14.62 7.14
C ASP A 112 -2.06 13.28 6.77
N GLU A 113 -1.43 12.60 7.72
CA GLU A 113 -0.88 11.25 7.51
C GLU A 113 -1.98 10.27 7.12
N LYS A 114 -3.12 10.32 7.82
CA LYS A 114 -4.26 9.44 7.53
C LYS A 114 -4.78 9.68 6.11
N LYS A 115 -4.91 10.95 5.71
CA LYS A 115 -5.35 11.32 4.37
C LYS A 115 -4.36 10.82 3.31
N ALA A 116 -3.06 11.01 3.52
CA ALA A 116 -2.03 10.54 2.59
C ALA A 116 -2.07 9.02 2.39
N VAL A 117 -2.29 8.24 3.45
CA VAL A 117 -2.44 6.79 3.36
C VAL A 117 -3.72 6.40 2.60
N LEU A 118 -4.83 7.10 2.81
CA LEU A 118 -6.08 6.85 2.08
C LEU A 118 -5.94 7.18 0.58
N ASP A 119 -5.27 8.27 0.23
CA ASP A 119 -4.99 8.65 -1.15
C ASP A 119 -4.10 7.59 -1.83
N LEU A 120 -3.10 7.07 -1.10
CA LEU A 120 -2.28 5.96 -1.57
C LEU A 120 -3.12 4.70 -1.85
N ILE A 121 -3.98 4.29 -0.91
CA ILE A 121 -4.87 3.13 -1.08
C ILE A 121 -5.79 3.32 -2.29
N TYR A 122 -6.34 4.53 -2.46
CA TYR A 122 -7.21 4.86 -3.58
C TYR A 122 -6.50 4.75 -4.93
N SER A 123 -5.26 5.26 -5.02
CA SER A 123 -4.47 5.15 -6.25
C SER A 123 -4.21 3.70 -6.67
N TYR A 124 -3.86 2.83 -5.71
CA TYR A 124 -3.68 1.40 -5.98
C TYR A 124 -4.98 0.69 -6.36
N LYS A 125 -6.10 1.07 -5.74
CA LYS A 125 -7.42 0.55 -6.11
C LYS A 125 -7.76 0.89 -7.57
N GLY A 126 -7.40 2.09 -8.04
CA GLY A 126 -7.53 2.49 -9.45
C GLY A 126 -6.73 1.59 -10.41
N ALA A 127 -5.59 1.07 -9.96
CA ALA A 127 -4.77 0.10 -10.69
C ALA A 127 -5.24 -1.37 -10.53
N GLY A 128 -6.37 -1.61 -9.85
CA GLY A 128 -6.90 -2.96 -9.62
C GLY A 128 -6.24 -3.72 -8.45
N LEU A 129 -5.37 -3.06 -7.68
CA LEU A 129 -4.71 -3.64 -6.52
C LEU A 129 -5.49 -3.30 -5.25
N LYS A 130 -5.93 -4.33 -4.53
CA LYS A 130 -6.59 -4.18 -3.23
C LYS A 130 -5.51 -4.14 -2.15
N THR A 131 -5.52 -3.08 -1.36
CA THR A 131 -4.65 -2.92 -0.19
C THR A 131 -5.42 -2.24 0.93
N SER A 132 -4.91 -2.36 2.14
CA SER A 132 -5.45 -1.80 3.37
C SER A 132 -4.40 -0.96 4.09
N GLU A 133 -4.88 -0.07 4.96
CA GLU A 133 -4.01 0.74 5.82
C GLU A 133 -3.04 -0.11 6.66
N ASN A 134 -3.51 -1.25 7.16
CA ASN A 134 -2.68 -2.17 7.93
C ASN A 134 -1.53 -2.75 7.07
N GLU A 135 -1.80 -3.10 5.81
CA GLU A 135 -0.74 -3.58 4.89
C GLU A 135 0.26 -2.47 4.60
N VAL A 136 -0.20 -1.25 4.32
CA VAL A 136 0.67 -0.08 4.08
C VAL A 136 1.57 0.18 5.30
N ALA A 137 0.99 0.17 6.51
CA ALA A 137 1.75 0.35 7.74
C ALA A 137 2.80 -0.74 7.93
N ARG A 138 2.44 -2.02 7.70
CA ARG A 138 3.39 -3.13 7.79
C ARG A 138 4.51 -3.05 6.74
N ILE A 139 4.20 -2.62 5.51
CA ILE A 139 5.21 -2.38 4.48
C ILE A 139 6.19 -1.30 4.93
N ALA A 140 5.70 -0.16 5.41
CA ALA A 140 6.53 0.95 5.87
C ALA A 140 7.46 0.54 7.03
N ILE A 141 6.91 -0.15 8.04
CA ILE A 141 7.70 -0.62 9.20
C ILE A 141 8.78 -1.62 8.74
N ASN A 142 8.43 -2.62 7.94
CA ASN A 142 9.41 -3.62 7.50
C ASN A 142 10.48 -3.00 6.59
N TYR A 143 10.13 -2.01 5.78
CA TYR A 143 11.10 -1.26 4.97
C TYR A 143 12.13 -0.55 5.86
N ILE A 144 11.67 0.18 6.88
CA ILE A 144 12.56 0.89 7.82
C ILE A 144 13.46 -0.09 8.58
N LEU A 145 12.92 -1.22 9.02
CA LEU A 145 13.69 -2.25 9.72
C LEU A 145 14.76 -2.88 8.83
N GLU A 146 14.43 -3.14 7.56
CA GLU A 146 15.37 -3.73 6.61
C GLU A 146 16.46 -2.74 6.20
N ASP A 147 16.10 -1.48 5.96
CA ASP A 147 17.07 -0.39 5.75
C ASP A 147 18.03 -0.25 6.93
N TYR A 148 17.53 -0.33 8.17
CA TYR A 148 18.38 -0.29 9.36
C TYR A 148 19.34 -1.49 9.44
N LYS A 149 18.89 -2.70 9.09
CA LYS A 149 19.79 -3.88 9.09
C LYS A 149 20.91 -3.76 8.07
N GLN A 150 20.61 -3.19 6.90
CA GLN A 150 21.59 -3.06 5.81
C GLN A 150 22.54 -1.88 6.03
N ASN A 151 22.03 -0.74 6.51
CA ASN A 151 22.78 0.52 6.57
C ASN A 151 23.18 0.95 8.00
N GLY A 152 22.63 0.34 9.04
CA GLY A 152 22.92 0.66 10.44
C GLY A 152 22.72 2.15 10.74
N ARG A 153 23.79 2.82 11.20
CA ARG A 153 23.80 4.26 11.51
C ARG A 153 23.65 5.18 10.29
N ASN A 154 23.68 4.63 9.08
CA ASN A 154 23.44 5.38 7.86
C ASN A 154 22.00 5.21 7.33
N SER A 155 21.17 4.45 8.05
CA SER A 155 19.76 4.24 7.72
C SER A 155 18.93 5.52 7.83
N ILE A 156 17.77 5.51 7.17
CA ILE A 156 16.80 6.60 7.27
C ILE A 156 16.32 6.77 8.72
N LEU A 157 16.17 5.67 9.46
CA LEU A 157 15.74 5.71 10.86
C LEU A 157 16.74 6.48 11.73
N ASP A 158 18.02 6.12 11.67
CA ASP A 158 19.07 6.77 12.48
C ASP A 158 19.19 8.26 12.15
N LYS A 159 19.11 8.62 10.86
CA LYS A 159 19.15 10.00 10.38
C LYS A 159 17.97 10.83 10.88
N VAL A 160 16.75 10.30 10.78
CA VAL A 160 15.55 11.00 11.27
C VAL A 160 15.58 11.14 12.78
N LEU A 161 16.00 10.11 13.51
CA LEU A 161 16.11 10.17 14.97
C LEU A 161 17.16 11.20 15.42
N LYS A 162 18.28 11.34 14.72
CA LYS A 162 19.26 12.41 15.01
C LYS A 162 18.65 13.79 14.76
N ALA A 163 18.04 14.01 13.60
CA ALA A 163 17.43 15.30 13.26
C ALA A 163 16.27 15.73 14.18
N LEU A 164 15.64 14.78 14.89
CA LEU A 164 14.60 15.07 15.88
C LEU A 164 15.14 15.38 17.28
N ASN A 165 16.38 15.01 17.59
CA ASN A 165 16.97 15.15 18.92
C ASN A 165 18.18 16.10 18.97
N GLU A 166 18.59 16.65 17.82
CA GLU A 166 19.51 17.79 17.72
C GLU A 166 18.78 19.12 18.01
#